data_AF-A0A821UVB1-F1
#
_entry.id   AF-A0A821UVB1-F1
#
_cell.length_a   1.000
_cell.length_b   1.000
_cell.length_c   1.000
_cell.angle_alpha   90.00
_cell.angle_beta   90.00
_cell.angle_gamma   90.00
#
_symmetry.space_group_name_H-M   'P 1'
#
loop_
_entity.id
_entity.type
_entity.pdbx_description
1 polymer ?
#
loop_
_entity_poly.entity_id
_entity_poly.type
_entity_poly.pdbx_seq_one_letter_code
_entity_poly.pdbx_strand_id
1 'polypeptide(L)' 'LLLSAVSGESQQDRTDRDMLAPWLKFLWESYKQCLDLLKNNNRVEKIYQEVARMGFYFCQQYNRRPEFRKLC' A
#
# COMPACT_ATOMS: atom_id res chain seq x y z
N LEU A 1 23.50 16.62 -12.70
CA LEU A 1 23.13 18.04 -12.52
C LEU A 1 21.74 18.38 -13.08
N LEU A 2 21.34 17.88 -14.26
CA LEU A 2 19.99 18.18 -14.80
C LEU A 2 18.84 17.57 -13.98
N LEU A 3 18.99 16.32 -13.53
CA LEU A 3 17.94 15.62 -12.77
C LEU A 3 17.68 16.21 -11.37
N SER A 4 18.69 16.82 -10.72
CA SER A 4 18.50 17.51 -9.43
C SER A 4 17.95 18.93 -9.58
N ALA A 5 18.13 19.54 -10.76
CA ALA A 5 17.58 20.86 -11.08
C ALA A 5 16.11 20.80 -11.51
N VAL A 6 15.63 19.62 -11.94
CA VAL A 6 14.25 19.42 -12.43
C VAL A 6 13.37 18.62 -11.47
N SER A 7 13.94 17.75 -10.63
CA SER A 7 13.22 17.08 -9.54
C SER A 7 13.92 17.34 -8.20
N GLY A 8 13.18 17.84 -7.22
CA GLY A 8 13.65 18.03 -5.84
C GLY A 8 13.81 16.72 -5.07
N GLU A 9 13.92 15.59 -5.76
CA GLU A 9 14.02 14.26 -5.17
C GLU A 9 15.48 13.94 -4.86
N SER A 10 15.74 13.56 -3.61
CA SER A 10 17.05 13.11 -3.17
C SER A 10 17.41 11.76 -3.81
N GLN A 11 18.69 11.40 -3.81
CA GLN A 11 19.15 10.11 -4.31
C GLN A 11 18.56 8.93 -3.50
N GLN A 12 18.27 9.16 -2.21
CA GLN A 12 17.57 8.20 -1.34
C GLN A 12 16.13 7.97 -1.82
N ASP A 13 15.37 9.02 -2.14
CA ASP A 13 13.99 8.91 -2.63
C ASP A 13 13.88 8.10 -3.93
N ARG A 14 14.89 8.18 -4.79
CA ARG A 14 14.97 7.41 -6.04
C ARG A 14 15.22 5.92 -5.77
N THR A 15 16.12 5.63 -4.85
CA THR A 15 16.47 4.25 -4.48
C THR A 15 15.29 3.57 -3.77
N ASP A 16 14.61 4.30 -2.89
CA ASP A 16 13.37 3.86 -2.25
C ASP A 16 12.26 3.64 -3.27
N ARG A 17 12.12 4.51 -4.29
CA ARG A 17 11.13 4.29 -5.36
C ARG A 17 11.44 3.04 -6.18
N ASP A 18 12.69 2.79 -6.55
CA ASP A 18 13.03 1.71 -7.47
C ASP A 18 13.00 0.33 -6.80
N MET A 19 13.42 0.23 -5.53
CA MET A 19 13.39 -1.04 -4.80
C MET A 19 12.12 -1.22 -3.97
N LEU A 20 11.68 -0.22 -3.19
CA LEU A 20 10.58 -0.38 -2.24
C LEU A 20 9.22 -0.38 -2.95
N ALA A 21 9.02 0.45 -3.98
CA ALA A 21 7.70 0.61 -4.59
C ALA A 21 7.12 -0.68 -5.21
N PRO A 22 7.90 -1.56 -5.88
CA PRO A 22 7.41 -2.88 -6.31
C PRO A 22 6.88 -3.72 -5.16
N TRP A 23 7.59 -3.76 -4.02
CA TRP A 23 7.17 -4.51 -2.84
C TRP A 23 5.92 -3.92 -2.19
N LEU A 24 5.82 -2.59 -2.11
CA LEU A 24 4.60 -1.94 -1.60
C LEU A 24 3.39 -2.23 -2.49
N LYS A 25 3.58 -2.23 -3.82
CA LYS A 25 2.52 -2.61 -4.75
C LYS A 25 2.10 -4.07 -4.59
N PHE A 26 3.06 -4.98 -4.43
CA PHE A 26 2.79 -6.39 -4.16
C PHE A 26 2.01 -6.58 -2.85
N LEU A 27 2.45 -5.92 -1.78
CA LEU A 27 1.80 -5.99 -0.46
C LEU A 27 0.37 -5.44 -0.52
N TRP A 28 0.17 -4.33 -1.22
CA TRP A 28 -1.16 -3.76 -1.48
C TRP A 28 -2.09 -4.74 -2.22
N GLU A 29 -1.62 -5.36 -3.31
CA GLU A 29 -2.44 -6.32 -4.06
C GLU A 29 -2.72 -7.59 -3.25
N SER A 30 -1.83 -7.97 -2.33
CA SER A 30 -2.07 -9.05 -1.37
C SER A 30 -3.20 -8.71 -0.41
N TYR A 31 -3.22 -7.49 0.16
CA TYR A 31 -4.33 -7.05 1.02
C TYR A 31 -5.67 -7.07 0.28
N LYS A 32 -5.72 -6.57 -0.96
CA LYS A 32 -6.94 -6.61 -1.78
C LYS A 32 -7.44 -8.02 -2.01
N GLN A 33 -6.56 -8.94 -2.41
CA GLN A 33 -6.93 -10.35 -2.64
C GLN A 33 -7.45 -11.01 -1.37
N CYS A 34 -6.83 -10.75 -0.21
CA CYS A 34 -7.33 -11.25 1.05
C CYS A 34 -8.73 -10.70 1.38
N LEU A 35 -8.96 -9.39 1.23
CA LEU A 35 -10.28 -8.80 1.46
C LEU A 35 -11.33 -9.35 0.48
N ASP A 36 -10.97 -9.54 -0.78
CA ASP A 36 -11.84 -10.13 -1.80
C ASP A 36 -12.15 -11.62 -1.57
N LEU A 37 -11.24 -12.36 -0.95
CA LEU A 37 -11.45 -13.76 -0.57
C LEU A 37 -12.33 -13.89 0.67
N LEU A 38 -12.14 -12.99 1.64
CA LEU A 38 -12.79 -13.05 2.94
C LEU A 38 -14.17 -12.38 2.94
N LYS A 39 -14.46 -11.50 1.97
CA LYS A 39 -15.77 -10.84 1.84
C LYS A 39 -16.88 -11.89 1.72
N ASN A 40 -17.99 -11.66 2.41
CA ASN A 40 -19.18 -12.51 2.44
C ASN A 40 -19.07 -13.84 3.20
N ASN A 41 -17.97 -14.09 3.94
CA ASN A 41 -17.86 -15.25 4.81
C ASN A 41 -17.96 -14.87 6.30
N ASN A 42 -19.16 -15.02 6.86
CA ASN A 42 -19.48 -14.65 8.25
C ASN A 42 -18.60 -15.35 9.29
N ARG A 43 -18.03 -16.53 8.97
CA ARG A 43 -17.15 -17.25 9.92
C ARG A 43 -15.79 -16.58 10.09
N VAL A 44 -15.35 -15.80 9.11
CA VAL A 44 -14.03 -15.16 9.07
C VAL A 44 -14.14 -13.63 9.07
N GLU A 45 -15.29 -13.09 9.46
CA GLU A 45 -15.55 -11.65 9.51
C GLU A 45 -14.55 -10.92 10.41
N LYS A 46 -14.14 -11.52 11.53
CA LYS A 46 -13.11 -10.95 12.39
C LYS A 46 -11.77 -10.81 11.67
N ILE A 47 -11.38 -11.82 10.87
CA ILE A 47 -10.15 -11.79 10.08
C ILE A 47 -10.25 -10.75 8.97
N TYR A 48 -11.41 -10.65 8.31
CA TYR A 48 -11.66 -9.59 7.32
C TYR A 48 -11.44 -8.20 7.92
N GLN A 49 -11.98 -7.93 9.12
CA GLN A 49 -11.79 -6.66 9.82
C GLN A 49 -10.33 -6.40 10.21
N GLU A 50 -9.60 -7.43 10.66
CA GLU A 50 -8.17 -7.34 10.98
C GLU A 50 -7.34 -7.01 9.72
N VAL A 51 -7.60 -7.68 8.60
CA VAL A 51 -6.93 -7.40 7.32
C VAL A 51 -7.24 -5.99 6.81
N ALA A 52 -8.49 -5.53 6.95
CA ALA A 52 -8.86 -4.17 6.59
C ALA A 52 -8.09 -3.13 7.43
N ARG A 53 -7.98 -3.33 8.75
CA ARG A 53 -7.17 -2.48 9.64
C ARG A 53 -5.69 -2.46 9.23
N MET A 54 -5.13 -3.62 8.91
CA MET A 54 -3.76 -3.72 8.41
C MET A 54 -3.58 -2.95 7.09
N GLY A 55 -4.55 -3.04 6.17
CA GLY A 55 -4.56 -2.27 4.93
C GLY A 55 -4.60 -0.75 5.15
N PHE A 56 -5.39 -0.26 6.12
CA PHE A 56 -5.41 1.16 6.49
C PHE A 56 -4.08 1.61 7.10
N TYR A 57 -3.51 0.82 8.02
CA TYR A 57 -2.22 1.12 8.63
C TYR A 57 -1.09 1.14 7.58
N PHE A 58 -1.09 0.18 6.65
CA PHE A 58 -0.18 0.17 5.50
C PHE A 58 -0.29 1.46 4.68
N CYS A 59 -1.52 1.89 4.37
CA CYS A 59 -1.72 3.11 3.59
C CYS A 59 -1.23 4.37 4.31
N GLN A 60 -1.41 4.43 5.63
CA GLN A 60 -0.90 5.52 6.47
C GLN A 60 0.63 5.52 6.53
N GLN A 61 1.24 4.37 6.82
CA GLN A 61 2.68 4.22 7.01
C GLN A 61 3.49 4.59 5.76
N TYR A 62 2.99 4.23 4.58
CA TYR A 62 3.67 4.47 3.29
C TYR A 62 3.05 5.62 2.48
N ASN A 63 2.20 6.45 3.11
CA ASN A 63 1.54 7.62 2.50
C ASN A 63 0.83 7.30 1.15
N ARG A 64 0.19 6.14 1.06
CA ARG A 64 -0.46 5.59 -0.15
C ARG A 64 -1.87 6.15 -0.32
N ARG A 65 -1.97 7.46 -0.58
CA ARG A 65 -3.25 8.18 -0.72
C ARG A 65 -4.20 7.58 -1.78
N PRO A 66 -3.73 7.13 -2.96
CA PRO A 66 -4.61 6.51 -3.95
C PRO A 66 -5.21 5.19 -3.48
N GLU A 67 -4.43 4.35 -2.80
CA GLU A 67 -4.86 3.06 -2.25
C GLU A 67 -5.80 3.24 -1.06
N PHE A 68 -5.53 4.21 -0.18
CA PHE A 68 -6.42 4.56 0.93
C PHE A 68 -7.85 4.87 0.43
N ARG A 69 -7.97 5.64 -0.65
CA ARG A 69 -9.27 5.96 -1.27
C ARG A 69 -10.00 4.75 -1.87
N LYS A 70 -9.30 3.65 -2.15
CA LYS A 70 -9.90 2.40 -2.65
C LYS A 70 -10.35 1.47 -1.53
N LEU A 71 -9.81 1.66 -0.33
CA LEU A 71 -10.16 0.90 0.88
C LEU A 71 -11.36 1.50 1.62
N CYS A 72 -11.53 2.82 1.54
CA CYS A 72 -12.73 3.53 2.00
C CYS A 72 -13.92 3.25 1.08
#